data_AF-A0A499UFR9-F1
#
_entry.id   AF-A0A499UFR9-F1
#
_cell.length_a   1.000
_cell.length_b   1.000
_cell.length_c   1.000
_cell.angle_alpha   90.00
_cell.angle_beta   90.00
_cell.angle_gamma   90.00
#
_symmetry.space_group_name_H-M   'P 1'
#
loop_
_entity.id
_entity.type
_entity.pdbx_description
1 polymer ?
#
loop_
_entity_poly.entity_id
_entity_poly.type
_entity_poly.pdbx_seq_one_letter_code
_entity_poly.pdbx_strand_id
1 'polypeptide(L)'
;MAVPWHPRSWAPLAAALTLLLVTGCASGDVPPPTVESSSAAPAPPSGATPGTPTPLTSPDGTDGGTGVEQDIDAAVSVTTTYWQTHWPELFTGGYNPPRILGTYDGDTPGTPVCGSEPLPDDNAVYCPDGDYIAWDMDLMRWGHARGDAWVYLVIAHEWGHAVQNRLDAGLVDLARELQADCLAGAVLFGAAQDGTLTFEEGDTEELADALTALADRTPWTDISDHGDASQRVGYFSRGARSGVKSCLPNVVP
;
A
#
# COMPACT_ATOMS: atom_id res chain seq x y z
N MET A 1 -15.24 -18.18 56.68
CA MET A 1 -14.27 -17.14 57.05
C MET A 1 -14.52 -15.97 56.10
N ALA A 2 -15.03 -14.86 56.63
CA ALA A 2 -15.47 -13.69 55.87
C ALA A 2 -14.33 -12.66 55.81
N VAL A 3 -14.08 -12.10 54.63
CA VAL A 3 -13.09 -11.04 54.40
C VAL A 3 -13.79 -9.69 54.50
N PRO A 4 -13.32 -8.73 55.33
CA PRO A 4 -13.97 -7.43 55.46
C PRO A 4 -13.51 -6.46 54.38
N TRP A 5 -14.48 -5.70 53.88
CA TRP A 5 -14.36 -4.56 53.00
C TRP A 5 -13.82 -3.32 53.75
N HIS A 6 -12.84 -2.62 53.18
CA HIS A 6 -12.41 -1.30 53.64
C HIS A 6 -12.95 -0.21 52.71
N PRO A 7 -13.65 0.83 53.22
CA PRO A 7 -13.97 2.01 52.42
C PRO A 7 -12.77 2.98 52.40
N ARG A 8 -12.31 3.33 51.21
CA ARG A 8 -11.35 4.43 51.00
C ARG A 8 -12.12 5.74 50.83
N SER A 9 -11.90 6.65 51.77
CA SER A 9 -12.36 8.04 51.80
C SER A 9 -11.74 8.87 50.68
N TRP A 10 -12.59 9.69 50.04
CA TRP A 10 -12.23 10.59 48.95
C TRP A 10 -11.78 11.93 49.54
N ALA A 11 -10.61 12.43 49.15
CA ALA A 11 -10.18 13.81 49.39
C ALA A 11 -10.07 14.52 48.03
N PRO A 12 -10.63 15.74 47.87
CA PRO A 12 -10.52 16.47 46.62
C PRO A 12 -9.17 17.18 46.51
N LEU A 13 -8.44 16.91 45.42
CA LEU A 13 -7.26 17.67 45.02
C LEU A 13 -7.73 18.93 44.26
N ALA A 14 -7.42 20.10 44.84
CA ALA A 14 -7.60 21.39 44.20
C ALA A 14 -6.59 21.55 43.06
N ALA A 15 -7.07 21.82 41.85
CA ALA A 15 -6.25 22.14 40.69
C ALA A 15 -5.84 23.62 40.75
N ALA A 16 -4.54 23.87 40.91
CA ALA A 16 -3.95 25.19 40.69
C ALA A 16 -3.56 25.32 39.22
N LEU A 17 -4.26 26.20 38.49
CA LEU A 17 -4.01 26.53 37.09
C LEU A 17 -2.92 27.61 37.04
N THR A 18 -1.70 27.24 36.68
CA THR A 18 -0.60 28.19 36.46
C THR A 18 -0.56 28.57 34.98
N LEU A 19 -0.87 29.83 34.69
CA LEU A 19 -0.80 30.45 33.37
C LEU A 19 0.66 30.84 33.08
N LEU A 20 1.33 30.18 32.13
CA LEU A 20 2.62 30.63 31.59
C LEU A 20 2.38 31.38 30.27
N LEU A 21 2.55 32.70 30.31
CA LEU A 21 2.74 33.56 29.15
C LEU A 21 4.18 33.45 28.66
N VAL A 22 4.38 33.04 27.41
CA VAL A 22 5.67 33.20 26.72
C VAL A 22 5.49 34.23 25.62
N THR A 23 6.17 35.36 25.77
CA THR A 23 6.31 36.41 24.76
C THR A 23 7.73 36.42 24.20
N GLY A 24 7.82 36.56 22.87
CA GLY A 24 8.99 37.05 22.13
C GLY A 24 9.50 36.05 21.10
N CYS A 25 10.08 36.42 19.96
CA CYS A 25 10.18 37.69 19.23
C CYS A 25 10.77 37.34 17.85
N ALA A 26 10.38 38.09 16.82
CA ALA A 26 11.11 38.39 15.58
C ALA A 26 11.76 37.24 14.76
N SER A 27 11.08 36.83 13.69
CA SER A 27 11.73 36.20 12.53
C SER A 27 12.19 37.31 11.58
N GLY A 28 13.50 37.38 11.32
CA GLY A 28 14.08 38.25 10.30
C GLY A 28 13.89 37.65 8.91
N ASP A 29 13.44 38.49 7.97
CA ASP A 29 13.36 38.19 6.55
C ASP A 29 14.77 37.98 5.97
N VAL A 30 15.05 36.76 5.50
CA VAL A 30 16.20 36.47 4.64
C VAL A 30 15.67 36.37 3.21
N PRO A 31 16.04 37.28 2.29
CA PRO A 31 15.65 37.15 0.89
C PRO A 31 16.38 35.97 0.23
N PRO A 32 15.71 35.23 -0.68
CA PRO A 32 16.33 34.11 -1.36
C PRO A 32 17.43 34.56 -2.33
N PRO A 33 18.48 33.74 -2.55
CA PRO A 33 19.51 34.04 -3.53
C PRO A 33 18.94 33.98 -4.95
N THR A 34 19.26 35.01 -5.74
CA THR A 34 18.99 35.10 -7.17
C THR A 34 19.81 34.06 -7.94
N VAL A 35 19.14 33.14 -8.63
CA VAL A 35 19.77 32.23 -9.59
C VAL A 35 19.81 32.93 -10.95
N GLU A 36 20.99 33.35 -11.38
CA GLU A 36 21.22 33.79 -12.75
C GLU A 36 21.11 32.57 -13.68
N SER A 37 20.07 32.57 -14.52
CA SER A 37 19.87 31.57 -15.56
C SER A 37 20.63 32.00 -16.81
N SER A 38 21.81 31.42 -17.03
CA SER A 38 22.65 31.70 -18.19
C SER A 38 22.64 30.53 -19.19
N SER A 39 22.03 30.82 -20.34
CA SER A 39 22.13 30.25 -21.69
C SER A 39 23.00 29.00 -21.95
N ALA A 40 22.31 27.96 -22.44
CA ALA A 40 22.63 27.05 -23.56
C ALA A 40 24.09 26.64 -23.86
N ALA A 41 24.31 25.32 -23.87
CA ALA A 41 25.41 24.64 -24.56
C ALA A 41 24.92 23.29 -25.17
N PRO A 42 25.59 22.75 -26.21
CA PRO A 42 24.96 21.99 -27.29
C PRO A 42 24.87 20.46 -27.06
N ALA A 43 24.00 19.82 -27.84
CA ALA A 43 23.73 18.38 -27.83
C ALA A 43 24.93 17.52 -28.31
N PRO A 44 25.15 16.31 -27.76
CA PRO A 44 26.04 15.30 -28.32
C PRO A 44 25.32 14.37 -29.32
N PRO A 45 26.07 13.66 -30.20
CA PRO A 45 25.50 12.85 -31.27
C PRO A 45 25.04 11.46 -30.80
N SER A 46 24.04 10.92 -31.51
CA SER A 46 23.50 9.56 -31.40
C SER A 46 24.55 8.44 -31.36
N GLY A 47 24.39 7.52 -30.41
CA GLY A 47 25.06 6.23 -30.38
C GLY A 47 24.41 5.24 -29.39
N ALA A 48 23.70 4.24 -29.95
CA ALA A 48 23.32 2.91 -29.45
C ALA A 48 23.04 2.63 -27.94
N THR A 49 21.85 2.05 -27.74
CA THR A 49 21.09 1.61 -26.55
C THR A 49 21.78 0.59 -25.61
N PRO A 50 21.48 0.67 -24.30
CA PRO A 50 20.84 -0.45 -23.58
C PRO A 50 19.41 -0.06 -23.16
N GLY A 51 18.44 -0.98 -23.35
CA GLY A 51 17.00 -0.71 -23.23
C GLY A 51 16.59 -0.08 -21.89
N THR A 52 16.01 1.12 -21.98
CA THR A 52 15.26 1.77 -20.91
C THR A 52 13.97 0.97 -20.64
N PRO A 53 13.57 0.73 -19.38
CA PRO A 53 12.23 0.26 -19.07
C PRO A 53 11.26 1.31 -19.60
N THR A 54 10.36 0.93 -20.51
CA THR A 54 9.27 1.81 -20.93
C THR A 54 8.46 2.16 -19.68
N PRO A 55 8.25 3.44 -19.34
CA PRO A 55 7.27 3.80 -18.33
C PRO A 55 5.94 3.18 -18.73
N LEU A 56 5.30 2.44 -17.82
CA LEU A 56 3.95 1.95 -18.01
C LEU A 56 3.04 3.16 -17.83
N THR A 57 2.86 3.93 -18.89
CA THR A 57 1.79 4.90 -19.01
C THR A 57 0.54 4.13 -19.39
N SER A 58 -0.52 4.21 -18.58
CA SER A 58 -1.88 4.01 -19.10
C SER A 58 -2.10 5.08 -20.19
N PRO A 59 -2.41 4.70 -21.44
CA PRO A 59 -2.78 5.67 -22.44
C PRO A 59 -4.21 6.10 -22.16
N ASP A 60 -4.38 7.42 -21.98
CA ASP A 60 -5.66 8.13 -21.91
C ASP A 60 -6.77 7.46 -22.73
N GLY A 61 -7.93 7.35 -22.09
CA GLY A 61 -9.17 6.87 -22.67
C GLY A 61 -9.53 7.61 -23.95
N THR A 62 -9.57 6.87 -25.05
CA THR A 62 -10.48 7.01 -26.20
C THR A 62 -10.06 5.98 -27.24
N ASP A 63 -10.81 4.87 -27.27
CA ASP A 63 -10.90 3.83 -28.30
C ASP A 63 -10.59 2.40 -27.80
N GLY A 64 -11.60 1.78 -27.18
CA GLY A 64 -11.92 0.37 -27.41
C GLY A 64 -10.92 -0.70 -26.98
N GLY A 65 -10.13 -0.47 -25.92
CA GLY A 65 -9.18 -1.45 -25.38
C GLY A 65 -8.73 -1.26 -23.92
N THR A 66 -9.42 -0.47 -23.10
CA THR A 66 -9.05 -0.11 -21.70
C THR A 66 -9.88 -0.90 -20.67
N GLY A 67 -9.61 -2.19 -20.53
CA GLY A 67 -10.36 -3.09 -19.63
C GLY A 67 -9.68 -3.26 -18.28
N VAL A 68 -10.46 -3.64 -17.25
CA VAL A 68 -9.96 -4.04 -15.92
C VAL A 68 -8.78 -5.02 -16.00
N GLU A 69 -8.75 -5.88 -17.01
CA GLU A 69 -7.66 -6.83 -17.27
C GLU A 69 -6.32 -6.15 -17.61
N GLN A 70 -6.34 -5.02 -18.35
CA GLN A 70 -5.13 -4.26 -18.67
C GLN A 70 -4.54 -3.62 -17.41
N ASP A 71 -5.38 -3.03 -16.56
CA ASP A 71 -4.93 -2.41 -15.31
C ASP A 71 -4.45 -3.48 -14.31
N ILE A 72 -5.05 -4.67 -14.31
CA ILE A 72 -4.55 -5.84 -13.57
C ILE A 72 -3.13 -6.22 -14.04
N ASP A 73 -2.92 -6.36 -15.35
CA ASP A 73 -1.61 -6.71 -15.90
C ASP A 73 -0.56 -5.64 -15.57
N ALA A 74 -0.95 -4.36 -15.64
CA ALA A 74 -0.10 -3.24 -15.26
C ALA A 74 0.23 -3.25 -13.75
N ALA A 75 -0.75 -3.45 -12.88
CA ALA A 75 -0.56 -3.55 -11.43
C ALA A 75 0.37 -4.71 -11.03
N VAL A 76 0.22 -5.88 -11.66
CA VAL A 76 1.13 -7.03 -11.49
C VAL A 76 2.55 -6.65 -11.91
N SER A 77 2.70 -6.03 -13.08
CA SER A 77 3.99 -5.64 -13.65
C SER A 77 4.72 -4.61 -12.77
N VAL A 78 4.02 -3.56 -12.36
CA VAL A 78 4.51 -2.49 -11.47
C VAL A 78 4.98 -3.08 -10.14
N THR A 79 4.13 -3.88 -9.49
CA THR A 79 4.43 -4.46 -8.18
C THR A 79 5.61 -5.45 -8.26
N THR A 80 5.65 -6.28 -9.30
CA THR A 80 6.76 -7.20 -9.56
C THR A 80 8.08 -6.43 -9.71
N THR A 81 8.06 -5.39 -10.55
CA THR A 81 9.25 -4.59 -10.89
C THR A 81 9.79 -3.88 -9.65
N TYR A 82 8.91 -3.28 -8.84
CA TYR A 82 9.30 -2.59 -7.61
C TYR A 82 10.02 -3.55 -6.64
N TRP A 83 9.42 -4.70 -6.34
CA TRP A 83 10.02 -5.65 -5.42
C TRP A 83 11.31 -6.26 -5.96
N GLN A 84 11.38 -6.60 -7.24
CA GLN A 84 12.62 -7.10 -7.85
C GLN A 84 13.76 -6.08 -7.75
N THR A 85 13.44 -4.80 -7.92
CA THR A 85 14.42 -3.72 -7.89
C THR A 85 14.89 -3.43 -6.47
N HIS A 86 13.98 -3.26 -5.52
CA HIS A 86 14.32 -2.77 -4.18
C HIS A 86 14.56 -3.84 -3.13
N TRP A 87 14.21 -5.11 -3.38
CA TRP A 87 14.49 -6.19 -2.43
C TRP A 87 15.95 -6.22 -1.93
N PRO A 88 16.99 -6.20 -2.79
CA PRO A 88 18.39 -6.24 -2.32
C PRO A 88 18.80 -5.02 -1.48
N GLU A 89 18.05 -3.92 -1.53
CA GLU A 89 18.29 -2.71 -0.75
C GLU A 89 17.60 -2.76 0.63
N LEU A 90 16.55 -3.57 0.74
CA LEU A 90 15.65 -3.64 1.89
C LEU A 90 15.91 -4.89 2.75
N PHE A 91 16.23 -6.02 2.11
CA PHE A 91 16.29 -7.32 2.75
C PHE A 91 17.52 -8.13 2.30
N THR A 92 17.90 -9.09 3.12
CA THR A 92 18.95 -10.06 2.75
C THR A 92 18.36 -11.23 1.96
N GLY A 93 19.19 -11.95 1.21
CA GLY A 93 18.76 -13.09 0.39
C GLY A 93 18.22 -12.69 -0.98
N GLY A 94 17.84 -13.69 -1.77
CA GLY A 94 17.23 -13.48 -3.08
C GLY A 94 15.72 -13.31 -2.99
N TYR A 95 15.17 -12.49 -3.88
CA TYR A 95 13.72 -12.35 -4.05
C TYR A 95 13.20 -13.32 -5.11
N ASN A 96 12.17 -14.08 -4.76
CA ASN A 96 11.37 -14.83 -5.71
C ASN A 96 9.95 -14.25 -5.69
N PRO A 97 9.41 -13.70 -6.79
CA PRO A 97 8.03 -13.21 -6.80
C PRO A 97 7.02 -14.36 -6.61
N PRO A 98 5.83 -14.10 -6.03
CA PRO A 98 4.76 -15.09 -6.01
C PRO A 98 4.33 -15.43 -7.43
N ARG A 99 3.77 -16.62 -7.63
CA ARG A 99 3.09 -16.95 -8.89
C ARG A 99 1.82 -16.12 -9.03
N ILE A 100 1.46 -15.79 -10.26
CA ILE A 100 0.13 -15.27 -10.56
C ILE A 100 -0.73 -16.44 -11.02
N LEU A 101 -1.68 -16.85 -10.17
CA LEU A 101 -2.79 -17.70 -10.62
C LEU A 101 -3.81 -16.84 -11.37
N GLY A 102 -4.03 -15.63 -10.86
CA GLY A 102 -4.84 -14.60 -11.49
C GLY A 102 -6.32 -14.75 -11.21
N THR A 103 -7.12 -14.41 -12.20
CA THR A 103 -8.58 -14.45 -12.17
C THR A 103 -9.14 -15.81 -11.75
N TYR A 104 -10.09 -15.79 -10.81
CA TYR A 104 -11.05 -16.86 -10.58
C TYR A 104 -12.48 -16.30 -10.46
N ASP A 105 -13.43 -17.21 -10.30
CA ASP A 105 -14.83 -16.96 -10.01
C ASP A 105 -15.19 -17.87 -8.82
N GLY A 106 -15.44 -17.26 -7.65
CA GLY A 106 -15.68 -17.91 -6.37
C GLY A 106 -17.03 -18.63 -6.28
N ASP A 107 -17.95 -18.29 -7.19
CA ASP A 107 -19.31 -18.81 -7.25
C ASP A 107 -19.47 -20.04 -8.17
N THR A 108 -18.37 -20.49 -8.81
CA THR A 108 -18.40 -21.59 -9.78
C THR A 108 -17.75 -22.89 -9.29
N PRO A 109 -18.24 -24.07 -9.72
CA PRO A 109 -17.54 -25.33 -9.48
C PRO A 109 -16.13 -25.30 -10.08
N GLY A 110 -15.13 -25.57 -9.26
CA GLY A 110 -13.73 -25.57 -9.68
C GLY A 110 -12.94 -24.32 -9.27
N THR A 111 -13.51 -23.47 -8.40
CA THR A 111 -12.75 -22.44 -7.67
C THR A 111 -11.42 -23.02 -7.17
N PRO A 112 -10.30 -22.31 -7.38
CA PRO A 112 -9.02 -22.75 -6.85
C PRO A 112 -9.07 -22.95 -5.33
N VAL A 113 -8.09 -23.67 -4.79
CA VAL A 113 -7.98 -23.92 -3.35
C VAL A 113 -6.66 -23.38 -2.82
N CYS A 114 -6.69 -22.79 -1.63
CA CYS A 114 -5.50 -22.58 -0.82
C CYS A 114 -5.42 -23.67 0.25
N GLY A 115 -4.46 -24.58 0.11
CA GLY A 115 -4.44 -25.80 0.90
C GLY A 115 -5.63 -26.70 0.55
N SER A 116 -6.54 -26.91 1.51
CA SER A 116 -7.78 -27.67 1.30
C SER A 116 -9.02 -26.79 1.12
N GLU A 117 -8.92 -25.49 1.36
CA GLU A 117 -10.07 -24.59 1.37
C GLU A 117 -10.23 -23.89 0.01
N PRO A 118 -11.44 -23.86 -0.57
CA PRO A 118 -11.73 -23.05 -1.74
C PRO A 118 -11.44 -21.57 -1.48
N LEU A 119 -11.00 -20.85 -2.53
CA LEU A 119 -10.88 -19.40 -2.43
C LEU A 119 -12.25 -18.76 -2.19
N PRO A 120 -12.33 -17.74 -1.33
CA PRO A 120 -13.59 -17.06 -1.03
C PRO A 120 -14.11 -16.28 -2.23
N ASP A 121 -15.43 -16.16 -2.34
CA ASP A 121 -16.11 -15.30 -3.32
C ASP A 121 -15.85 -13.81 -3.04
N ASP A 122 -15.91 -12.99 -4.09
CA ASP A 122 -15.75 -11.52 -4.03
C ASP A 122 -14.46 -11.06 -3.30
N ASN A 123 -13.37 -11.84 -3.39
CA ASN A 123 -12.14 -11.58 -2.63
C ASN A 123 -10.87 -11.63 -3.50
N ALA A 124 -9.74 -11.17 -2.94
CA ALA A 124 -8.41 -11.43 -3.46
C ALA A 124 -7.58 -12.11 -2.38
N VAL A 125 -6.59 -12.91 -2.79
CA VAL A 125 -5.81 -13.72 -1.86
C VAL A 125 -4.37 -13.89 -2.32
N TYR A 126 -3.46 -13.84 -1.36
CA TYR A 126 -2.20 -14.57 -1.41
C TYR A 126 -2.31 -15.90 -0.68
N CYS A 127 -2.07 -17.00 -1.40
CA CYS A 127 -2.01 -18.34 -0.83
C CYS A 127 -0.58 -18.74 -0.45
N PRO A 128 -0.25 -18.91 0.85
CA PRO A 128 1.09 -19.32 1.27
C PRO A 128 1.44 -20.77 0.90
N ASP A 129 0.47 -21.70 0.89
CA ASP A 129 0.70 -23.11 0.57
C ASP A 129 1.11 -23.34 -0.90
N GLY A 130 0.62 -22.50 -1.79
CA GLY A 130 0.90 -22.57 -3.23
C GLY A 130 1.81 -21.47 -3.77
N ASP A 131 2.20 -20.51 -2.90
CA ASP A 131 2.90 -19.26 -3.24
C ASP A 131 2.34 -18.58 -4.50
N TYR A 132 1.03 -18.30 -4.48
CA TYR A 132 0.35 -17.64 -5.59
C TYR A 132 -0.61 -16.53 -5.13
N ILE A 133 -0.82 -15.55 -6.00
CA ILE A 133 -1.88 -14.53 -5.87
C ILE A 133 -3.01 -14.85 -6.84
N ALA A 134 -4.24 -14.70 -6.37
CA ALA A 134 -5.46 -14.85 -7.15
C ALA A 134 -6.50 -13.79 -6.73
N TRP A 135 -7.43 -13.46 -7.62
CA TRP A 135 -8.50 -12.49 -7.36
C TRP A 135 -9.78 -12.90 -8.07
N ASP A 136 -10.90 -12.68 -7.38
CA ASP A 136 -12.22 -12.78 -7.98
C ASP A 136 -12.44 -11.61 -8.93
N MET A 137 -12.91 -11.89 -10.15
CA MET A 137 -13.16 -10.83 -11.12
C MET A 137 -14.35 -9.96 -10.79
N ASP A 138 -15.31 -10.43 -9.99
CA ASP A 138 -16.45 -9.61 -9.59
C ASP A 138 -16.02 -8.54 -8.58
N LEU A 139 -15.13 -8.86 -7.64
CA LEU A 139 -14.43 -7.87 -6.81
C LEU A 139 -13.68 -6.84 -7.65
N MET A 140 -12.86 -7.32 -8.59
CA MET A 140 -12.01 -6.43 -9.40
C MET A 140 -12.85 -5.51 -10.28
N ARG A 141 -13.92 -6.00 -10.90
CA ARG A 141 -14.84 -5.20 -11.72
C ARG A 141 -15.66 -4.22 -10.89
N TRP A 142 -16.18 -4.66 -9.74
CA TRP A 142 -16.96 -3.81 -8.86
C TRP A 142 -16.13 -2.63 -8.34
N GLY A 143 -14.87 -2.92 -7.97
CA GLY A 143 -13.90 -1.94 -7.54
C GLY A 143 -13.46 -0.99 -8.65
N HIS A 144 -13.06 -1.54 -9.81
CA HIS A 144 -12.65 -0.78 -10.99
C HIS A 144 -13.72 0.20 -11.47
N ALA A 145 -15.01 -0.15 -11.34
CA ALA A 145 -16.12 0.75 -11.63
C ALA A 145 -16.19 2.00 -10.72
N ARG A 146 -15.41 2.04 -9.63
CA ARG A 146 -15.28 3.18 -8.70
C ARG A 146 -14.00 3.97 -8.93
N GLY A 147 -13.08 3.46 -9.73
CA GLY A 147 -11.73 3.99 -9.94
C GLY A 147 -10.77 2.86 -10.32
N ASP A 148 -9.93 3.07 -11.32
CA ASP A 148 -9.02 2.04 -11.82
C ASP A 148 -7.85 1.78 -10.85
N ALA A 149 -7.50 2.76 -10.01
CA ALA A 149 -6.52 2.61 -8.94
C ALA A 149 -6.86 1.48 -7.94
N TRP A 150 -8.13 1.04 -7.92
CA TRP A 150 -8.59 -0.10 -7.12
C TRP A 150 -7.76 -1.36 -7.36
N VAL A 151 -7.53 -1.74 -8.62
CA VAL A 151 -6.85 -3.01 -8.92
C VAL A 151 -5.38 -2.97 -8.51
N TYR A 152 -4.75 -1.80 -8.60
CA TYR A 152 -3.40 -1.55 -8.11
C TYR A 152 -3.29 -1.73 -6.60
N LEU A 153 -4.26 -1.19 -5.85
CA LEU A 153 -4.32 -1.37 -4.40
C LEU A 153 -4.46 -2.84 -4.01
N VAL A 154 -5.45 -3.54 -4.57
CA VAL A 154 -5.74 -4.94 -4.23
C VAL A 154 -4.53 -5.84 -4.54
N ILE A 155 -3.96 -5.71 -5.74
CA ILE A 155 -2.79 -6.51 -6.13
C ILE A 155 -1.58 -6.21 -5.25
N ALA A 156 -1.30 -4.93 -4.96
CA ALA A 156 -0.18 -4.56 -4.11
C ALA A 156 -0.37 -5.02 -2.65
N HIS A 157 -1.62 -5.07 -2.16
CA HIS A 157 -1.98 -5.59 -0.84
C HIS A 157 -1.70 -7.10 -0.74
N GLU A 158 -2.21 -7.91 -1.67
CA GLU A 158 -1.93 -9.36 -1.70
C GLU A 158 -0.43 -9.65 -1.86
N TRP A 159 0.27 -8.80 -2.61
CA TRP A 159 1.73 -8.88 -2.69
C TRP A 159 2.41 -8.58 -1.36
N GLY A 160 1.83 -7.70 -0.55
CA GLY A 160 2.24 -7.45 0.84
C GLY A 160 2.24 -8.73 1.67
N HIS A 161 1.22 -9.58 1.55
CA HIS A 161 1.20 -10.90 2.19
C HIS A 161 2.27 -11.85 1.64
N ALA A 162 2.50 -11.82 0.33
CA ALA A 162 3.59 -12.59 -0.29
C ALA A 162 4.95 -12.17 0.27
N VAL A 163 5.17 -10.86 0.46
CA VAL A 163 6.38 -10.31 1.10
C VAL A 163 6.45 -10.76 2.54
N GLN A 164 5.39 -10.64 3.33
CA GLN A 164 5.35 -11.13 4.72
C GLN A 164 5.74 -12.61 4.85
N ASN A 165 5.33 -13.45 3.90
CA ASN A 165 5.70 -14.88 3.87
C ASN A 165 7.17 -15.14 3.56
N ARG A 166 7.89 -14.14 3.02
CA ARG A 166 9.32 -14.19 2.72
C ARG A 166 10.18 -13.56 3.82
N LEU A 167 9.58 -12.76 4.71
CA LEU A 167 10.27 -12.07 5.78
C LEU A 167 10.47 -12.97 7.01
N ASP A 168 11.53 -12.67 7.77
CA ASP A 168 11.66 -13.20 9.13
C ASP A 168 10.46 -12.78 9.98
N ALA A 169 9.98 -13.67 10.85
CA ALA A 169 8.80 -13.43 11.69
C ALA A 169 8.91 -12.15 12.55
N GLY A 170 10.13 -11.72 12.90
CA GLY A 170 10.37 -10.48 13.64
C GLY A 170 10.15 -9.19 12.83
N LEU A 171 9.98 -9.30 11.51
CA LEU A 171 9.68 -8.20 10.58
C LEU A 171 8.21 -8.20 10.12
N VAL A 172 7.40 -9.13 10.62
CA VAL A 172 5.97 -9.19 10.33
C VAL A 172 5.21 -8.62 11.53
N ASP A 173 4.40 -7.59 11.29
CA ASP A 173 3.62 -6.96 12.35
C ASP A 173 2.53 -7.89 12.87
N LEU A 174 2.11 -7.70 14.13
CA LEU A 174 0.98 -8.42 14.70
C LEU A 174 -0.32 -8.04 13.96
N ALA A 175 -0.42 -6.79 13.52
CA ALA A 175 -1.47 -6.31 12.62
C ALA A 175 -1.06 -6.57 11.16
N ARG A 176 -1.05 -7.85 10.77
CA ARG A 176 -0.59 -8.31 9.45
C ARG A 176 -1.28 -7.61 8.28
N GLU A 177 -2.60 -7.49 8.33
CA GLU A 177 -3.41 -6.82 7.29
C GLU A 177 -3.03 -5.35 7.12
N LEU A 178 -2.89 -4.62 8.24
CA LEU A 178 -2.47 -3.22 8.20
C LEU A 178 -1.03 -3.06 7.72
N GLN A 179 -0.15 -4.02 8.02
CA GLN A 179 1.18 -4.03 7.42
C GLN A 179 1.11 -4.25 5.90
N ALA A 180 0.23 -5.11 5.39
CA ALA A 180 0.05 -5.30 3.95
C ALA A 180 -0.44 -4.01 3.27
N ASP A 181 -1.38 -3.28 3.87
CA ASP A 181 -1.79 -1.93 3.40
C ASP A 181 -0.60 -0.96 3.36
N CYS A 182 0.23 -0.94 4.41
CA CYS A 182 1.43 -0.11 4.43
C CYS A 182 2.41 -0.48 3.31
N LEU A 183 2.66 -1.77 3.10
CA LEU A 183 3.51 -2.25 2.02
C LEU A 183 2.94 -1.88 0.65
N ALA A 184 1.63 -1.98 0.46
CA ALA A 184 0.97 -1.54 -0.78
C ALA A 184 1.22 -0.05 -1.05
N GLY A 185 1.04 0.81 -0.04
CA GLY A 185 1.33 2.24 -0.16
C GLY A 185 2.81 2.51 -0.49
N ALA A 186 3.74 1.79 0.14
CA ALA A 186 5.17 1.92 -0.15
C ALA A 186 5.52 1.51 -1.59
N VAL A 187 4.90 0.45 -2.10
CA VAL A 187 5.10 -0.03 -3.48
C VAL A 187 4.57 0.97 -4.49
N LEU A 188 3.30 1.39 -4.38
CA LEU A 188 2.69 2.24 -5.41
C LEU A 188 3.38 3.60 -5.50
N PHE A 189 3.63 4.25 -4.35
CA PHE A 189 4.32 5.55 -4.34
C PHE A 189 5.80 5.42 -4.61
N GLY A 190 6.42 4.29 -4.25
CA GLY A 190 7.80 3.98 -4.63
C GLY A 190 7.94 3.83 -6.14
N ALA A 191 7.11 2.99 -6.76
CA ALA A 191 7.06 2.80 -8.20
C ALA A 191 6.81 4.10 -8.99
N ALA A 192 5.99 5.00 -8.44
CA ALA A 192 5.79 6.34 -8.99
C ALA A 192 7.05 7.20 -8.91
N GLN A 193 7.79 7.14 -7.79
CA GLN A 193 9.08 7.82 -7.66
C GLN A 193 10.14 7.24 -8.62
N ASP A 194 10.08 5.94 -8.91
CA ASP A 194 10.97 5.26 -9.85
C ASP A 194 10.59 5.51 -11.32
N GLY A 195 9.42 6.12 -11.58
CA GLY A 195 8.88 6.34 -12.92
C GLY A 195 8.37 5.07 -13.61
N THR A 196 8.09 4.01 -12.85
CA THR A 196 7.51 2.75 -13.36
C THR A 196 5.99 2.71 -13.25
N LEU A 197 5.41 3.61 -12.44
CA LEU A 197 3.99 3.94 -12.36
C LEU A 197 3.84 5.45 -12.57
N THR A 198 2.75 5.89 -13.21
CA THR A 198 2.36 7.31 -13.24
C THR A 198 0.96 7.38 -12.67
N PHE A 199 0.77 8.20 -11.63
CA PHE A 199 -0.58 8.48 -11.13
C PHE A 199 -1.28 9.44 -12.07
N GLU A 200 -2.54 9.14 -12.37
CA GLU A 200 -3.46 10.02 -13.09
C GLU A 200 -4.13 10.99 -12.11
N GLU A 201 -4.87 11.97 -12.66
CA GLU A 201 -5.63 12.90 -11.84
C GLU A 201 -6.82 12.18 -11.21
N GLY A 202 -6.75 11.95 -9.89
CA GLY A 202 -7.82 11.30 -9.13
C GLY A 202 -7.40 10.01 -8.44
N ASP A 203 -6.34 9.34 -8.90
CA ASP A 203 -5.92 8.03 -8.38
C ASP A 203 -5.66 8.05 -6.88
N THR A 204 -5.11 9.14 -6.35
CA THR A 204 -4.82 9.22 -4.91
C THR A 204 -6.09 9.29 -4.06
N GLU A 205 -7.13 9.94 -4.58
CA GLU A 205 -8.46 9.99 -4.00
C GLU A 205 -9.16 8.63 -4.16
N GLU A 206 -9.05 8.00 -5.32
CA GLU A 206 -9.58 6.66 -5.58
C GLU A 206 -8.96 5.60 -4.65
N LEU A 207 -7.66 5.65 -4.39
CA LEU A 207 -6.99 4.78 -3.43
C LEU A 207 -7.54 4.96 -2.00
N ALA A 208 -7.79 6.20 -1.58
CA ALA A 208 -8.38 6.49 -0.27
C ALA A 208 -9.84 6.00 -0.17
N ASP A 209 -10.62 6.19 -1.24
CA ASP A 209 -11.98 5.69 -1.35
C ASP A 209 -12.03 4.17 -1.38
N ALA A 210 -11.08 3.52 -2.06
CA ALA A 210 -10.95 2.06 -2.12
C ALA A 210 -10.62 1.46 -0.74
N LEU A 211 -9.65 2.03 -0.03
CA LEU A 211 -9.33 1.63 1.35
C LEU A 211 -10.53 1.80 2.30
N THR A 212 -11.33 2.84 2.09
CA THR A 212 -12.55 3.07 2.88
C THR A 212 -13.63 2.05 2.54
N ALA A 213 -13.87 1.79 1.25
CA ALA A 213 -14.88 0.83 0.79
C ALA A 213 -14.54 -0.61 1.19
N LEU A 214 -13.26 -1.00 1.12
CA LEU A 214 -12.77 -2.31 1.58
C LEU A 214 -12.73 -2.44 3.11
N ALA A 215 -12.80 -1.32 3.83
CA ALA A 215 -12.96 -1.31 5.28
C ALA A 215 -14.41 -1.30 5.75
N ASP A 216 -15.38 -1.06 4.86
CA ASP A 216 -16.79 -1.21 5.18
C ASP A 216 -17.15 -2.69 5.24
N ARG A 217 -18.19 -3.05 6.03
CA ARG A 217 -18.71 -4.43 6.08
C ARG A 217 -19.45 -4.72 4.78
N THR A 218 -18.74 -5.16 3.76
CA THR A 218 -19.36 -5.81 2.61
C THR A 218 -19.48 -7.31 2.92
N PRO A 219 -20.33 -8.07 2.22
CA PRO A 219 -20.42 -9.52 2.40
C PRO A 219 -19.08 -10.27 2.24
N TRP A 220 -18.10 -9.63 1.60
CA TRP A 220 -16.83 -10.20 1.18
C TRP A 220 -15.59 -9.64 1.91
N THR A 221 -15.77 -8.70 2.84
CA THR A 221 -14.69 -8.19 3.70
C THR A 221 -14.91 -8.60 5.15
N ASP A 222 -13.96 -9.33 5.74
CA ASP A 222 -13.97 -9.56 7.19
C ASP A 222 -13.29 -8.39 7.91
N ILE A 223 -14.09 -7.40 8.30
CA ILE A 223 -13.64 -6.23 9.08
C ILE A 223 -12.82 -6.62 10.33
N SER A 224 -13.08 -7.80 10.90
CA SER A 224 -12.43 -8.20 12.16
C SER A 224 -10.94 -8.50 11.97
N ASP A 225 -10.53 -8.80 10.74
CA ASP A 225 -9.15 -9.10 10.38
C ASP A 225 -8.42 -7.87 9.78
N HIS A 226 -9.09 -7.05 8.96
CA HIS A 226 -8.44 -5.96 8.20
C HIS A 226 -8.33 -4.60 8.90
N GLY A 227 -9.05 -4.38 10.02
CA GLY A 227 -9.07 -3.10 10.74
C GLY A 227 -10.09 -2.10 10.17
N ASP A 228 -10.25 -0.96 10.85
CA ASP A 228 -11.19 0.08 10.41
C ASP A 228 -10.61 0.97 9.29
N ALA A 229 -11.47 1.71 8.59
CA ALA A 229 -11.08 2.57 7.47
C ALA A 229 -9.96 3.56 7.83
N SER A 230 -9.97 4.11 9.03
CA SER A 230 -8.96 5.07 9.49
C SER A 230 -7.60 4.40 9.70
N GLN A 231 -7.59 3.17 10.20
CA GLN A 231 -6.38 2.38 10.35
C GLN A 231 -5.79 2.04 8.99
N ARG A 232 -6.60 1.52 8.07
CA ARG A 232 -6.17 1.14 6.71
C ARG A 232 -5.57 2.31 5.95
N VAL A 233 -6.29 3.43 5.88
CA VAL A 233 -5.79 4.68 5.27
C VAL A 233 -4.53 5.18 5.97
N GLY A 234 -4.47 5.09 7.29
CA GLY A 234 -3.31 5.52 8.07
C GLY A 234 -2.04 4.70 7.80
N TYR A 235 -2.16 3.37 7.70
CA TYR A 235 -1.04 2.48 7.39
C TYR A 235 -0.60 2.61 5.94
N PHE A 236 -1.53 2.61 5.00
CA PHE A 236 -1.25 2.87 3.59
C PHE A 236 -0.50 4.20 3.41
N SER A 237 -1.00 5.28 4.02
CA SER A 237 -0.37 6.61 4.00
C SER A 237 1.03 6.61 4.61
N ARG A 238 1.30 5.77 5.63
CA ARG A 238 2.63 5.64 6.23
C ARG A 238 3.62 5.10 5.20
N GLY A 239 3.28 4.01 4.54
CA GLY A 239 4.11 3.41 3.49
C GLY A 239 4.31 4.35 2.31
N ALA A 240 3.23 4.97 1.85
CA ALA A 240 3.26 5.96 0.76
C ALA A 240 4.27 7.10 1.01
N ARG A 241 4.34 7.59 2.26
CA ARG A 241 5.21 8.72 2.63
C ARG A 241 6.63 8.32 3.03
N SER A 242 6.83 7.11 3.54
CA SER A 242 8.07 6.74 4.25
C SER A 242 8.67 5.41 3.81
N GLY A 243 8.10 4.78 2.78
CA GLY A 243 8.59 3.57 2.15
C GLY A 243 8.51 2.33 3.04
N VAL A 244 9.02 1.22 2.51
CA VAL A 244 8.89 -0.13 3.10
C VAL A 244 9.41 -0.22 4.54
N LYS A 245 10.52 0.47 4.86
CA LYS A 245 11.09 0.43 6.22
C LYS A 245 10.11 0.92 7.27
N SER A 246 9.25 1.89 6.96
CA SER A 246 8.26 2.40 7.91
C SER A 246 7.14 1.40 8.24
N CYS A 247 7.01 0.34 7.44
CA CYS A 247 6.02 -0.73 7.61
C CYS A 247 6.52 -1.90 8.47
N LEU A 248 7.81 -1.93 8.81
CA LEU A 248 8.39 -3.04 9.56
C LEU A 248 8.33 -2.77 11.07
N PRO A 249 7.94 -3.76 11.89
CA PRO A 249 8.02 -3.65 13.34
C PRO A 249 9.49 -3.47 13.74
N ASN A 250 9.75 -2.45 14.57
CA ASN A 250 11.05 -2.12 15.15
C ASN A 250 12.12 -1.52 14.22
N VAL A 251 11.74 -0.61 13.31
CA VAL A 251 12.70 0.42 12.87
C VAL A 251 12.76 1.53 13.91
N VAL A 252 13.38 1.23 15.06
CA VAL A 252 13.86 2.27 15.96
C VAL A 252 15.01 2.95 15.23
N PRO A 253 14.96 4.28 14.97
CA PRO A 253 16.12 5.00 14.44
C PRO A 253 17.33 4.92 15.38
#